data_AF-A0A401RT42-F1
#
_entry.id   AF-A0A401RT42-F1
#
_cell.length_a   1.000
_cell.length_b   1.000
_cell.length_c   1.000
_cell.angle_alpha   90.00
_cell.angle_beta   90.00
_cell.angle_gamma   90.00
#
_symmetry.space_group_name_H-M   'P 1'
#
loop_
_entity.id
_entity.type
_entity.pdbx_description
1 polymer ?
#
loop_
_entity_poly.entity_id
_entity_poly.type
_entity_poly.pdbx_seq_one_letter_code
_entity_poly.pdbx_strand_id
1 'polypeptide(L)' 'YRPQPEDVILRAFEVLDQTKKGYLTQEELTKYLTEEGEPFTQEEMEEMLSAAVDPEKNIIFYKDFAAMMTIDDT' A
#
# COMPACT_ATOMS: atom_id res chain seq x y z
N TYR A 1 2.39 -11.43 -14.46
CA TYR A 1 1.79 -11.03 -13.18
C TYR A 1 0.30 -10.86 -13.45
N ARG A 2 -0.63 -11.37 -12.62
CA ARG A 2 -2.07 -11.05 -12.78
C ARG A 2 -2.37 -9.94 -11.79
N PRO A 3 -2.94 -8.80 -12.22
CA PRO A 3 -3.32 -7.75 -11.29
C PRO A 3 -4.32 -8.33 -10.29
N GLN A 4 -4.03 -8.17 -9.00
CA GLN A 4 -5.01 -8.50 -7.98
C GLN A 4 -6.12 -7.45 -8.04
N PRO A 5 -7.40 -7.84 -7.90
CA PRO A 5 -8.49 -6.86 -7.90
C PRO A 5 -8.25 -5.80 -6.82
N GLU A 6 -8.55 -4.54 -7.13
CA GLU A 6 -8.46 -3.43 -6.18
C GLU A 6 -9.20 -3.77 -4.87
N ASP A 7 -10.37 -4.40 -4.97
CA ASP A 7 -11.17 -4.87 -3.83
C ASP A 7 -10.41 -5.84 -2.91
N VAL A 8 -9.54 -6.69 -3.45
CA VAL A 8 -8.76 -7.66 -2.66
C VAL A 8 -7.65 -6.96 -1.91
N ILE A 9 -6.94 -6.05 -2.60
CA ILE A 9 -5.88 -5.22 -2.01
C ILE A 9 -6.47 -4.32 -0.92
N LEU A 10 -7.57 -3.63 -1.23
CA LEU A 10 -8.33 -2.81 -0.28
C LEU A 10 -8.75 -3.59 0.96
N ARG A 11 -9.34 -4.77 0.80
CA ARG A 11 -9.76 -5.60 1.94
C ARG A 11 -8.57 -6.04 2.79
N ALA A 12 -7.44 -6.36 2.18
CA ALA A 12 -6.23 -6.69 2.93
C ALA A 12 -5.80 -5.51 3.82
N PHE A 13 -5.80 -4.29 3.27
CA PHE A 13 -5.51 -3.09 4.05
C PHE A 13 -6.58 -2.77 5.11
N GLU A 14 -7.87 -2.99 4.83
CA GLU A 14 -8.95 -2.82 5.82
C GLU A 14 -8.83 -3.81 7.01
N VAL A 15 -8.27 -5.00 6.79
CA VAL A 15 -7.99 -5.96 7.87
C VAL A 15 -6.86 -5.46 8.77
N LEU A 16 -5.87 -4.77 8.21
CA LEU A 16 -4.75 -4.18 8.94
C LEU A 16 -5.17 -2.91 9.69
N ASP A 17 -5.99 -2.08 9.07
CA ASP A 17 -6.55 -0.87 9.67
C ASP A 17 -7.72 -1.22 10.59
N GLN A 18 -7.40 -1.85 11.74
CA GLN A 18 -8.36 -2.20 12.80
C GLN A 18 -9.16 -0.98 13.28
N THR A 19 -8.57 0.20 13.14
CA THR A 19 -9.13 1.49 13.52
C THR A 19 -10.02 2.14 12.46
N LYS A 20 -10.06 1.59 11.23
CA LYS A 20 -10.74 2.17 10.06
C LYS A 20 -10.43 3.66 9.84
N LYS A 21 -9.16 4.04 10.02
CA LYS A 21 -8.61 5.36 9.73
C LYS A 21 -8.73 5.74 8.25
N GLY A 22 -8.68 4.76 7.34
CA GLY A 22 -8.63 5.01 5.90
C GLY A 22 -7.22 5.23 5.34
N TYR A 23 -6.20 5.15 6.19
CA TYR A 23 -4.78 5.31 5.85
C TYR A 23 -3.91 4.44 6.76
N LEU A 24 -2.71 4.14 6.29
CA LEU A 24 -1.65 3.47 7.06
C LEU A 24 -0.44 4.39 7.17
N THR A 25 0.35 4.24 8.23
CA THR A 25 1.64 4.91 8.31
C THR A 25 2.67 4.21 7.42
N GLN A 26 3.74 4.91 7.05
CA GLN A 26 4.87 4.33 6.33
C GLN A 26 5.40 3.06 7.02
N GLU A 27 5.48 3.06 8.36
CA GLU A 27 5.95 1.90 9.14
C GLU A 27 4.99 0.71 9.04
N GLU A 28 3.67 0.95 9.16
CA GLU A 28 2.64 -0.09 9.04
C GLU A 28 2.65 -0.72 7.63
N LEU A 29 2.75 0.12 6.60
CA LEU A 29 2.79 -0.31 5.21
C LEU A 29 4.06 -1.09 4.89
N THR A 30 5.23 -0.57 5.29
CA THR A 30 6.53 -1.21 5.07
C THR A 30 6.57 -2.57 5.75
N LYS A 31 6.10 -2.65 6.98
CA LYS A 31 6.04 -3.91 7.72
C LYS A 31 5.18 -4.93 6.98
N TYR A 32 4.00 -4.54 6.49
CA TYR A 32 3.14 -5.45 5.76
C TYR A 32 3.74 -5.91 4.43
N LEU A 33 4.25 -4.98 3.62
CA LEU A 33 4.86 -5.26 2.32
C LEU A 33 6.21 -6.00 2.41
N THR A 34 6.77 -6.14 3.61
CA THR A 34 7.99 -6.93 3.87
C THR A 34 7.72 -8.24 4.62
N GLU A 35 6.61 -8.36 5.35
CA GLU A 35 6.24 -9.57 6.11
C GLU A 35 5.27 -10.50 5.36
N GLU A 36 4.38 -9.99 4.50
CA GLU A 36 3.34 -10.78 3.83
C GLU A 36 3.59 -10.96 2.33
N GLY A 37 3.70 -12.22 1.89
CA GLY A 37 3.80 -12.57 0.47
C GLY A 37 5.21 -12.43 -0.11
N GLU A 38 5.32 -11.72 -1.23
CA GLU A 38 6.60 -11.42 -1.90
C GLU A 38 7.10 -10.06 -1.40
N PRO A 39 8.16 -10.01 -0.58
CA PRO A 39 8.60 -8.78 0.03
C PRO A 39 9.10 -7.81 -1.03
N PHE A 40 8.59 -6.59 -1.00
CA PHE A 40 9.12 -5.50 -1.83
C PHE A 40 10.59 -5.25 -1.46
N THR A 41 11.41 -5.01 -2.48
CA THR A 41 12.77 -4.54 -2.23
C THR A 41 12.75 -3.12 -1.67
N GLN A 42 13.86 -2.73 -1.04
CA GLN A 42 13.97 -1.41 -0.43
C GLN A 42 13.83 -0.28 -1.47
N GLU A 43 14.32 -0.51 -2.69
CA GLU A 43 14.15 0.43 -3.82
C GLU A 43 12.69 0.54 -4.25
N GLU A 44 11.98 -0.59 -4.48
CA GLU A 44 10.56 -0.55 -4.88
C GLU A 44 9.68 0.07 -3.79
N MET A 45 10.02 -0.17 -2.52
CA MET A 45 9.34 0.43 -1.38
C MET A 45 9.58 1.94 -1.34
N GLU A 46 10.81 2.42 -1.54
CA GLU A 46 11.13 3.85 -1.60
C GLU A 46 10.43 4.54 -2.77
N GLU A 47 10.42 3.93 -3.96
CA GLU A 47 9.73 4.48 -5.13
C GLU A 47 8.22 4.59 -4.86
N MET A 48 7.59 3.54 -4.33
CA MET A 48 6.17 3.59 -3.98
C MET A 48 5.85 4.59 -2.88
N LEU A 49 6.68 4.65 -1.82
CA LEU A 49 6.49 5.62 -0.76
C LEU A 49 6.63 7.05 -1.28
N SER A 50 7.59 7.30 -2.17
CA SER A 50 7.76 8.62 -2.78
C SER A 50 6.55 9.05 -3.62
N ALA A 51 5.84 8.08 -4.23
CA ALA A 51 4.67 8.34 -5.06
C ALA A 51 3.36 8.46 -4.26
N ALA A 52 3.23 7.69 -3.17
CA ALA A 52 1.96 7.54 -2.44
C ALA A 52 1.94 8.14 -1.02
N VAL A 53 3.10 8.44 -0.42
CA VAL A 53 3.17 9.02 0.94
C VAL A 53 2.97 10.53 0.90
N ASP A 54 2.13 11.02 1.81
CA ASP A 54 2.01 12.46 2.05
C ASP A 54 3.26 12.95 2.81
N PRO A 55 4.10 13.84 2.23
CA PRO A 55 5.36 14.26 2.85
C PRO A 55 5.16 15.08 4.13
N GLU A 56 3.98 15.69 4.33
CA GLU A 56 3.67 16.46 5.54
C GLU A 56 3.17 15.55 6.67
N LYS A 57 2.47 14.46 6.33
CA LYS A 57 1.79 13.60 7.31
C LYS A 57 2.44 12.23 7.50
N ASN A 58 3.32 11.81 6.60
CA ASN A 58 3.93 10.46 6.56
C ASN A 58 2.89 9.32 6.60
N ILE A 59 1.75 9.54 5.93
CA ILE A 59 0.65 8.57 5.80
C ILE A 59 0.45 8.20 4.33
N ILE A 60 0.00 6.97 4.12
CA ILE A 60 -0.41 6.44 2.82
C ILE A 60 -1.89 6.12 2.86
N PHE A 61 -2.66 6.67 1.91
CA PHE A 61 -4.04 6.26 1.71
C PHE A 61 -4.04 4.94 0.93
N TYR A 62 -4.38 3.85 1.61
CA TYR A 62 -4.38 2.53 0.98
C TYR A 62 -5.37 2.39 -0.18
N LYS A 63 -6.38 3.28 -0.26
CA LYS A 63 -7.29 3.36 -1.41
C LYS A 63 -6.58 3.89 -2.66
N ASP A 64 -5.87 5.00 -2.51
CA ASP A 64 -5.09 5.58 -3.62
C ASP A 64 -3.97 4.64 -4.02
N PHE A 65 -3.36 3.96 -3.06
CA PHE A 65 -2.35 2.93 -3.28
C PHE A 65 -2.90 1.71 -4.04
N ALA A 66 -4.06 1.18 -3.62
CA ALA A 66 -4.71 0.06 -4.32
C ALA A 66 -5.09 0.46 -5.76
N ALA A 67 -5.54 1.70 -5.96
CA ALA A 67 -5.77 2.24 -7.29
C ALA A 67 -4.45 2.29 -8.11
N MET A 68 -3.34 2.81 -7.55
CA MET A 68 -2.05 2.82 -8.24
C MET A 68 -1.58 1.42 -8.65
N MET A 69 -1.69 0.43 -7.76
CA MET A 69 -1.27 -0.94 -8.06
C MET A 69 -2.17 -1.67 -9.07
N THR A 70 -3.39 -1.19 -9.28
CA THR A 70 -4.35 -1.81 -10.23
C THR A 70 -4.41 -1.09 -11.57
N ILE A 71 -3.87 0.13 -11.66
CA ILE A 71 -3.85 0.96 -12.87
C ILE A 71 -2.66 0.62 -13.80
N ASP A 72 -1.65 -0.11 -13.33
CA ASP A 72 -0.47 -0.53 -14.14
C ASP A 72 -0.77 -1.57 -15.26
N ASP A 73 -2.03 -1.73 -15.68
CA ASP A 73 -2.49 -2.67 -16.72
C ASP A 73 -3.31 -1.99 -17.85
N THR A 74 -3.05 -0.71 -18.15
CA THR A 74 -3.53 -0.05 -19.40
C THR A 74 -2.43 0.31 -20.38
#